data_AF-A0A953EHQ6-F1
#
_entry.id   AF-A0A953EHQ6-F1
#
_cell.length_a   1.000
_cell.length_b   1.000
_cell.length_c   1.000
_cell.angle_alpha   90.00
_cell.angle_beta   90.00
_cell.angle_gamma   90.00
#
_symmetry.space_group_name_H-M   'P 1'
#
loop_
_entity.id
_entity.type
_entity.pdbx_description
1 polymer ?
#
loop_
_entity_poly.entity_id
_entity_poly.type
_entity_poly.pdbx_seq_one_letter_code
_entity_poly.pdbx_strand_id
1 'polypeptide(L)'
;MLLQPVAEAAARLDPALIVRYAEEPDYREAAGRTQLSLLGRRLLSGGGFWDPAYGRPGTGDASVLAATYADGEGNHYLHRLAFLTHDPDSPVDPATQQCRAVAALARELLLPAVRVETNGIGRFLPALLRREMARAGAACAVVEHSSRQAKSARILAALEPALAARRLHAHESVFRTPFPAEMAAWRPDAPGARDDALDALAGCLLAEPVRLPLVPAQARAPTWHRAG
;
A
#
# COMPACT_ATOMS: atom_id res chain seq x y z
N MET A 1 18.28 -25.84 -28.97
CA MET A 1 17.11 -26.11 -28.10
C MET A 1 16.03 -25.13 -28.53
N LEU A 2 14.97 -25.62 -29.17
CA LEU A 2 13.87 -24.78 -29.67
C LEU A 2 12.89 -24.52 -28.53
N LEU A 3 12.58 -23.25 -28.25
CA LEU A 3 11.55 -22.86 -27.30
C LEU A 3 10.18 -23.16 -27.90
N GLN A 4 9.40 -24.01 -27.23
CA GLN A 4 8.00 -24.24 -27.60
C GLN A 4 7.14 -23.10 -27.05
N PRO A 5 6.30 -22.44 -27.89
CA PRO A 5 5.35 -21.46 -27.41
C PRO A 5 4.28 -22.16 -26.57
N VAL A 6 4.22 -21.82 -25.29
CA VAL A 6 3.12 -22.20 -24.41
C VAL A 6 1.98 -21.20 -24.63
N ALA A 7 0.75 -21.68 -24.73
CA ALA A 7 -0.43 -20.81 -24.85
C ALA A 7 -0.42 -19.76 -23.73
N GLU A 8 -0.54 -18.49 -24.12
CA GLU A 8 -0.62 -17.34 -23.24
C GLU A 8 -1.96 -17.39 -22.48
N ALA A 9 -2.01 -18.17 -21.40
CA ALA A 9 -3.16 -18.14 -20.51
C ALA A 9 -3.25 -16.72 -19.93
N ALA A 10 -4.30 -15.97 -20.33
CA ALA A 10 -4.50 -14.59 -19.94
C ALA A 10 -4.23 -14.40 -18.44
N ALA A 11 -3.38 -13.42 -18.12
CA ALA A 11 -3.08 -13.09 -16.73
C ALA A 11 -4.38 -12.71 -16.01
N ARG A 12 -4.60 -13.25 -14.80
CA ARG A 12 -5.78 -12.87 -14.00
C ARG A 12 -5.70 -11.40 -13.61
N LEU A 13 -4.49 -10.94 -13.29
CA LEU A 13 -4.17 -9.56 -12.99
C LEU A 13 -3.16 -9.09 -14.04
N ASP A 14 -3.57 -8.18 -14.92
CA ASP A 14 -2.71 -7.66 -15.98
C ASP A 14 -1.99 -6.37 -15.55
N PRO A 15 -0.65 -6.38 -15.41
CA PRO A 15 0.11 -5.18 -15.03
C PRO A 15 0.01 -4.04 -16.05
N ALA A 16 -0.35 -4.31 -17.32
CA ALA A 16 -0.59 -3.26 -18.31
C ALA A 16 -1.83 -2.42 -18.00
N LEU A 17 -2.72 -2.90 -17.12
CA LEU A 17 -3.87 -2.15 -16.64
C LEU A 17 -3.50 -1.08 -15.59
N ILE A 18 -2.25 -1.04 -15.11
CA ILE A 18 -1.77 -0.02 -14.18
C ILE A 18 -1.31 1.24 -14.94
N VAL A 19 -1.74 2.41 -14.47
CA VAL A 19 -1.31 3.70 -15.03
C VAL A 19 0.03 4.12 -14.41
N ARG A 20 1.10 4.15 -15.20
CA ARG A 20 2.45 4.49 -14.73
C ARG A 20 2.64 6.00 -14.58
N TYR A 21 3.33 6.41 -13.52
CA TYR A 21 3.80 7.79 -13.30
C TYR A 21 5.22 7.82 -12.73
N ALA A 22 5.87 8.99 -12.70
CA ALA A 22 7.25 9.14 -12.19
C ALA A 22 7.44 10.35 -11.24
N GLU A 23 6.38 11.09 -10.96
CA GLU A 23 6.43 12.23 -10.03
C GLU A 23 6.43 11.75 -8.57
N GLU A 24 7.12 12.51 -7.70
CA GLU A 24 7.11 12.36 -6.25
C GLU A 24 6.06 13.29 -5.61
N PRO A 25 5.49 12.95 -4.44
CA PRO A 25 4.51 13.81 -3.77
C PRO A 25 5.10 15.17 -3.39
N ASP A 26 4.41 16.24 -3.75
CA ASP A 26 4.73 17.60 -3.34
C ASP A 26 4.09 17.93 -1.99
N TYR A 27 4.91 18.37 -1.03
CA TYR A 27 4.50 18.72 0.32
C TYR A 27 4.39 20.23 0.47
N ARG A 28 3.23 20.69 0.98
CA ARG A 28 2.99 22.10 1.25
C ARG A 28 2.35 22.31 2.62
N GLU A 29 2.72 23.41 3.26
CA GLU A 29 2.06 23.91 4.46
C GLU A 29 1.33 25.22 4.12
N ALA A 30 0.02 25.24 4.32
CA ALA A 30 -0.79 26.44 4.11
C ALA A 30 -1.82 26.59 5.24
N ALA A 31 -1.86 27.79 5.84
CA ALA A 31 -2.77 28.12 6.94
C ALA A 31 -2.77 27.09 8.10
N GLY A 32 -1.57 26.59 8.47
CA GLY A 32 -1.41 25.60 9.54
C GLY A 32 -1.88 24.19 9.18
N ARG A 33 -2.10 23.91 7.90
CA ARG A 33 -2.47 22.57 7.40
C ARG A 33 -1.40 22.06 6.47
N THR A 34 -1.01 20.80 6.68
CA THR A 34 -0.16 20.05 5.77
C THR A 34 -1.01 19.50 4.62
N GLN A 35 -0.47 19.56 3.41
CA GLN A 35 -1.11 19.06 2.21
C GLN A 35 -0.07 18.33 1.36
N LEU A 36 -0.41 17.12 0.93
CA LEU A 36 0.30 16.41 -0.11
C LEU A 36 -0.47 16.48 -1.42
N SER A 37 0.25 16.65 -2.52
CA SER A 37 -0.29 16.55 -3.86
C SER A 37 0.62 15.71 -4.75
N LEU A 38 0.02 14.98 -5.68
CA LEU A 38 0.72 14.13 -6.64
C LEU A 38 0.01 14.26 -7.98
N LEU A 39 0.75 14.44 -9.08
CA LEU A 39 0.18 14.62 -10.42
C LEU A 39 -0.84 15.77 -10.48
N GLY A 40 -0.56 16.87 -9.78
CA GLY A 40 -1.45 18.02 -9.67
C GLY A 40 -2.72 17.80 -8.84
N ARG A 41 -2.92 16.60 -8.26
CA ARG A 41 -4.10 16.25 -7.47
C ARG A 41 -3.79 16.23 -5.99
N ARG A 42 -4.72 16.73 -5.17
CA ARG A 42 -4.62 16.65 -3.71
C ARG A 42 -4.81 15.22 -3.24
N LEU A 43 -3.90 14.73 -2.43
CA LEU A 43 -4.02 13.46 -1.72
C LEU A 43 -4.91 13.64 -0.47
N LEU A 44 -5.86 12.74 -0.29
CA LEU A 44 -6.84 12.77 0.80
C LEU A 44 -6.58 11.69 1.87
N SER A 45 -5.81 10.67 1.54
CA SER A 45 -5.28 9.67 2.46
C SER A 45 -3.99 9.10 1.90
N GLY A 46 -3.29 8.40 2.77
CA GLY A 46 -2.35 7.37 2.39
C GLY A 46 -2.10 6.44 3.56
N GLY A 47 -1.24 5.47 3.33
CA GLY A 47 -0.80 4.57 4.38
C GLY A 47 0.04 3.44 3.83
N GLY A 48 0.73 2.78 4.74
CA GLY A 48 1.44 1.55 4.45
C GLY A 48 0.67 0.32 4.92
N PHE A 49 0.91 -0.79 4.25
CA PHE A 49 0.58 -2.12 4.73
C PHE A 49 1.83 -2.98 4.62
N TRP A 50 2.24 -3.52 5.75
CA TRP A 50 3.42 -4.36 5.88
C TRP A 50 2.96 -5.79 6.17
N ASP A 51 3.28 -6.68 5.23
CA ASP A 51 3.23 -8.14 5.41
C ASP A 51 4.64 -8.61 5.79
N PRO A 52 4.91 -8.89 7.08
CA PRO A 52 6.25 -9.18 7.54
C PRO A 52 6.65 -10.64 7.27
N ALA A 53 7.94 -10.85 6.97
CA ALA A 53 8.56 -12.17 6.87
C ALA A 53 10.01 -12.15 7.41
N TYR A 54 10.45 -13.22 8.10
CA TYR A 54 11.80 -13.34 8.65
C TYR A 54 12.62 -14.51 8.08
N GLY A 55 12.18 -15.08 6.95
CA GLY A 55 12.94 -16.10 6.24
C GLY A 55 14.34 -15.61 5.86
N ARG A 56 15.25 -16.55 5.57
CA ARG A 56 16.57 -16.17 5.03
C ARG A 56 16.37 -15.37 3.74
N PRO A 57 17.15 -14.30 3.51
CA PRO A 57 17.05 -13.52 2.27
C PRO A 57 17.08 -14.42 1.03
N GLY A 58 16.08 -14.28 0.15
CA GLY A 58 15.96 -15.04 -1.09
C GLY A 58 15.26 -16.41 -0.97
N THR A 59 14.85 -16.83 0.22
CA THR A 59 14.10 -18.09 0.44
C THR A 59 12.81 -17.85 1.20
N GLY A 60 11.70 -18.44 0.72
CA GLY A 60 10.37 -18.28 1.33
C GLY A 60 9.67 -16.98 0.95
N ASP A 61 8.70 -16.60 1.78
CA ASP A 61 7.87 -15.40 1.62
C ASP A 61 8.70 -14.13 1.84
N ALA A 62 8.46 -13.12 1.01
CA ALA A 62 9.13 -11.83 1.13
C ALA A 62 8.44 -10.94 2.19
N SER A 63 9.23 -10.20 2.95
CA SER A 63 8.70 -9.14 3.81
C SER A 63 8.46 -7.90 2.95
N VAL A 64 7.20 -7.50 2.76
CA VAL A 64 6.86 -6.42 1.82
C VAL A 64 6.07 -5.32 2.51
N LEU A 65 6.58 -4.08 2.39
CA LEU A 65 5.82 -2.88 2.69
C LEU A 65 5.31 -2.27 1.38
N ALA A 66 3.98 -2.22 1.22
CA ALA A 66 3.33 -1.38 0.23
C ALA A 66 3.00 -0.01 0.85
N ALA A 67 3.18 1.05 0.08
CA ALA A 67 2.75 2.40 0.45
C ALA A 67 1.87 2.99 -0.66
N THR A 68 0.65 3.38 -0.28
CA THR A 68 -0.33 3.94 -1.20
C THR A 68 -0.84 5.29 -0.75
N TYR A 69 -1.33 6.07 -1.71
CA TYR A 69 -2.15 7.25 -1.48
C TYR A 69 -3.47 7.15 -2.25
N ALA A 70 -4.46 7.95 -1.87
CA ALA A 70 -5.68 8.12 -2.64
C ALA A 70 -6.07 9.60 -2.77
N ASP A 71 -6.69 9.96 -3.89
CA ASP A 71 -7.23 11.30 -4.14
C ASP A 71 -8.77 11.34 -3.97
N GLY A 72 -9.36 12.50 -4.30
CA GLY A 72 -10.81 12.70 -4.28
C GLY A 72 -11.57 12.18 -5.50
N GLU A 73 -10.87 11.75 -6.55
CA GLU A 73 -11.46 11.21 -7.79
C GLU A 73 -11.56 9.68 -7.76
N GLY A 74 -11.11 9.06 -6.65
CA GLY A 74 -11.11 7.61 -6.44
C GLY A 74 -9.88 6.91 -7.02
N ASN A 75 -8.85 7.66 -7.42
CA ASN A 75 -7.59 7.05 -7.87
C ASN A 75 -6.76 6.62 -6.67
N HIS A 76 -6.10 5.49 -6.81
CA HIS A 76 -5.13 4.96 -5.87
C HIS A 76 -3.74 5.00 -6.49
N TYR A 77 -2.76 5.44 -5.72
CA TYR A 77 -1.38 5.61 -6.15
C TYR A 77 -0.50 4.64 -5.36
N LEU A 78 -0.15 3.50 -5.93
CA LEU A 78 0.91 2.64 -5.39
C LEU A 78 2.25 3.35 -5.60
N HIS A 79 2.74 3.96 -4.54
CA HIS A 79 3.89 4.85 -4.61
C HIS A 79 5.21 4.14 -4.31
N ARG A 80 5.20 3.18 -3.38
CA ARG A 80 6.38 2.39 -3.03
C ARG A 80 6.00 0.93 -2.78
N LEU A 81 6.84 0.03 -3.27
CA LEU A 81 6.94 -1.36 -2.80
C LEU A 81 8.36 -1.58 -2.31
N ALA A 82 8.50 -1.85 -1.02
CA ALA A 82 9.79 -2.15 -0.41
C ALA A 82 9.84 -3.62 0.00
N PHE A 83 10.72 -4.38 -0.67
CA PHE A 83 11.05 -5.76 -0.31
C PHE A 83 12.14 -5.70 0.76
N LEU A 84 11.72 -5.85 2.02
CA LEU A 84 12.55 -5.69 3.18
C LEU A 84 13.38 -6.95 3.40
N THR A 85 14.68 -6.74 3.60
CA THR A 85 15.64 -7.79 3.92
C THR A 85 16.34 -7.46 5.23
N HIS A 86 17.15 -8.37 5.72
CA HIS A 86 17.98 -8.16 6.90
C HIS A 86 19.38 -8.72 6.61
N ASP A 87 20.37 -8.16 7.29
CA ASP A 87 21.71 -8.69 7.33
C ASP A 87 21.78 -9.81 8.38
N PRO A 88 22.07 -11.07 8.00
CA PRO A 88 22.16 -12.19 8.92
C PRO A 88 23.39 -12.14 9.84
N ASP A 89 24.43 -11.38 9.46
CA ASP A 89 25.67 -11.25 10.23
C ASP A 89 25.63 -10.06 11.21
N SER A 90 24.57 -9.25 11.14
CA SER A 90 24.37 -8.10 12.01
C SER A 90 24.06 -8.53 13.45
N PRO A 91 24.61 -7.83 14.47
CA PRO A 91 24.24 -8.07 15.88
C PRO A 91 22.83 -7.60 16.23
N VAL A 92 22.13 -6.92 15.31
CA VAL A 92 20.75 -6.45 15.47
C VAL A 92 19.81 -7.52 14.94
N ASP A 93 18.78 -7.87 15.71
CA ASP A 93 17.82 -8.90 15.28
C ASP A 93 17.05 -8.48 14.01
N PRO A 94 16.64 -9.46 13.15
CA PRO A 94 15.96 -9.18 11.89
C PRO A 94 14.70 -8.31 12.02
N ALA A 95 13.93 -8.47 13.10
CA ALA A 95 12.70 -7.71 13.31
C ALA A 95 13.01 -6.23 13.56
N THR A 96 14.01 -5.94 14.39
CA THR A 96 14.48 -4.56 14.62
C THR A 96 15.04 -3.93 13.35
N GLN A 97 15.80 -4.68 12.54
CA GLN A 97 16.32 -4.17 11.26
C GLN A 97 15.18 -3.77 10.31
N GLN A 98 14.19 -4.65 10.12
CA GLN A 98 13.06 -4.35 9.24
C GLN A 98 12.17 -3.23 9.80
N CYS A 99 11.94 -3.18 11.11
CA CYS A 99 11.19 -2.07 11.72
C CYS A 99 11.87 -0.71 11.50
N ARG A 100 13.20 -0.65 11.55
CA ARG A 100 13.95 0.57 11.23
C ARG A 100 13.76 0.97 9.77
N ALA A 101 13.82 0.02 8.85
CA ALA A 101 13.60 0.28 7.43
C ALA A 101 12.16 0.79 7.16
N VAL A 102 11.15 0.16 7.75
CA VAL A 102 9.74 0.60 7.67
C VAL A 102 9.58 2.00 8.27
N ALA A 103 10.20 2.28 9.42
CA ALA A 103 10.11 3.60 10.05
C ALA A 103 10.77 4.71 9.21
N ALA A 104 11.90 4.42 8.57
CA ALA A 104 12.55 5.33 7.64
C ALA A 104 11.66 5.65 6.44
N LEU A 105 11.09 4.61 5.81
CA LEU A 105 10.17 4.75 4.67
C LEU A 105 8.90 5.51 5.06
N ALA A 106 8.32 5.22 6.22
CA ALA A 106 7.11 5.92 6.68
C ALA A 106 7.37 7.42 6.91
N ARG A 107 8.55 7.79 7.39
CA ARG A 107 8.96 9.19 7.53
C ARG A 107 9.20 9.84 6.16
N GLU A 108 9.97 9.20 5.29
CA GLU A 108 10.27 9.70 3.94
C GLU A 108 9.00 9.98 3.15
N LEU A 109 8.06 9.04 3.20
CA LEU A 109 6.81 9.08 2.46
C LEU A 109 5.68 9.80 3.21
N LEU A 110 5.96 10.38 4.38
CA LEU A 110 4.97 11.07 5.22
C LEU A 110 3.70 10.23 5.43
N LEU A 111 3.86 8.93 5.65
CA LEU A 111 2.73 8.00 5.82
C LEU A 111 2.04 8.30 7.16
N PRO A 112 0.71 8.49 7.17
CA PRO A 112 -0.01 8.77 8.41
C PRO A 112 -0.23 7.51 9.25
N ALA A 113 -0.20 6.33 8.62
CA ALA A 113 -0.34 5.05 9.28
C ALA A 113 0.36 3.92 8.50
N VAL A 114 0.90 2.95 9.23
CA VAL A 114 1.34 1.65 8.71
C VAL A 114 0.55 0.56 9.42
N ARG A 115 -0.14 -0.27 8.64
CA ARG A 115 -0.79 -1.49 9.10
C ARG A 115 0.20 -2.65 9.07
N VAL A 116 0.24 -3.44 10.14
CA VAL A 116 1.16 -4.57 10.26
C VAL A 116 0.35 -5.84 10.39
N GLU A 117 0.54 -6.78 9.46
CA GLU A 117 -0.06 -8.10 9.57
C GLU A 117 0.57 -8.88 10.73
N THR A 118 -0.28 -9.40 11.62
CA THR A 118 0.13 -10.09 12.85
C THR A 118 -0.09 -11.60 12.81
N ASN A 119 -0.55 -12.14 11.67
CA ASN A 119 -0.98 -13.52 11.52
C ASN A 119 0.18 -14.55 11.59
N GLY A 120 1.44 -14.15 11.35
CA GLY A 120 2.58 -15.09 11.27
C GLY A 120 3.79 -14.82 12.18
N ILE A 121 3.90 -13.61 12.76
CA ILE A 121 5.19 -13.12 13.30
C ILE A 121 5.17 -12.74 14.79
N GLY A 122 4.01 -12.88 15.42
CA GLY A 122 3.83 -12.66 16.85
C GLY A 122 3.49 -11.21 17.21
N ARG A 123 2.80 -11.04 18.35
CA ARG A 123 2.21 -9.76 18.80
C ARG A 123 3.24 -8.71 19.23
N PHE A 124 4.54 -9.00 19.19
CA PHE A 124 5.59 -8.07 19.65
C PHE A 124 5.96 -7.04 18.57
N LEU A 125 5.80 -7.37 17.29
CA LEU A 125 6.25 -6.55 16.17
C LEU A 125 5.60 -5.15 16.14
N PRO A 126 4.29 -4.98 16.39
CA PRO A 126 3.67 -3.66 16.43
C PRO A 126 4.28 -2.75 17.51
N ALA A 127 4.58 -3.28 18.69
CA ALA A 127 5.21 -2.52 19.77
C ALA A 127 6.65 -2.11 19.41
N LEU A 128 7.41 -3.03 18.80
CA LEU A 128 8.74 -2.76 18.28
C LEU A 128 8.71 -1.66 17.21
N LEU A 129 7.80 -1.75 16.23
CA LEU A 129 7.67 -0.76 15.19
C LEU A 129 7.30 0.63 15.75
N ARG A 130 6.37 0.71 16.72
CA ARG A 130 6.02 1.99 17.39
C ARG A 130 7.27 2.65 17.99
N ARG A 131 8.15 1.86 18.62
CA ARG A 131 9.41 2.36 19.18
C ARG A 131 10.35 2.88 18.10
N GLU A 132 10.52 2.15 17.00
CA GLU A 132 11.40 2.60 15.91
C GLU A 132 10.80 3.79 15.12
N MET A 133 9.48 3.90 14.97
CA MET A 133 8.79 5.08 14.44
C MET A 133 9.09 6.33 15.26
N ALA A 134 8.99 6.23 16.60
CA ALA A 134 9.31 7.32 17.50
C ALA A 134 10.79 7.73 17.41
N ARG A 135 11.71 6.75 17.34
CA ARG A 135 13.15 7.00 17.15
C ARG A 135 13.47 7.68 15.82
N ALA A 136 12.76 7.31 14.76
CA ALA A 136 12.93 7.90 13.44
C ALA A 136 12.29 9.30 13.33
N GLY A 137 11.46 9.71 14.29
CA GLY A 137 10.65 10.93 14.19
C GLY A 137 9.55 10.82 13.14
N ALA A 138 9.08 9.60 12.86
CA ALA A 138 7.98 9.37 11.93
C ALA A 138 6.64 9.66 12.62
N ALA A 139 5.90 10.66 12.15
CA ALA A 139 4.54 10.97 12.61
C ALA A 139 3.52 9.97 12.01
N CYS A 140 3.73 8.69 12.26
CA CYS A 140 3.00 7.57 11.65
C CYS A 140 2.40 6.68 12.74
N ALA A 141 1.08 6.43 12.66
CA ALA A 141 0.42 5.47 13.52
C ALA A 141 0.81 4.03 13.13
N VAL A 142 0.90 3.13 14.11
CA VAL A 142 1.07 1.69 13.87
C VAL A 142 -0.22 0.96 14.23
N VAL A 143 -0.85 0.38 13.22
CA VAL A 143 -2.15 -0.28 13.33
C VAL A 143 -1.97 -1.78 13.18
N GLU A 144 -2.50 -2.54 14.11
CA GLU A 144 -2.46 -4.01 14.06
C GLU A 144 -3.52 -4.51 13.09
N HIS A 145 -3.14 -5.43 12.21
CA HIS A 145 -4.04 -6.05 11.26
C HIS A 145 -3.99 -7.58 11.39
N SER A 146 -5.17 -8.18 11.31
CA SER A 146 -5.35 -9.62 11.20
C SER A 146 -6.56 -9.87 10.32
N SER A 147 -6.43 -10.75 9.34
CA SER A 147 -7.56 -11.20 8.53
C SER A 147 -7.77 -12.70 8.66
N ARG A 148 -9.04 -13.11 8.62
CA ARG A 148 -9.48 -14.50 8.52
C ARG A 148 -9.96 -14.88 7.12
N GLN A 149 -10.04 -13.90 6.21
CA GLN A 149 -10.45 -14.11 4.83
C GLN A 149 -9.28 -14.70 4.04
N ALA A 150 -9.58 -15.63 3.13
CA ALA A 150 -8.58 -16.24 2.24
C ALA A 150 -7.78 -15.16 1.48
N LYS A 151 -6.45 -15.30 1.45
CA LYS A 151 -5.50 -14.35 0.84
C LYS A 151 -5.86 -14.04 -0.61
N SER A 152 -6.10 -15.06 -1.42
CA SER A 152 -6.49 -14.91 -2.83
C SER A 152 -7.80 -14.13 -3.01
N ALA A 153 -8.80 -14.37 -2.17
CA ALA A 153 -10.06 -13.63 -2.20
C ALA A 153 -9.88 -12.15 -1.83
N ARG A 154 -8.97 -11.83 -0.89
CA ARG A 154 -8.64 -10.43 -0.54
C ARG A 154 -7.95 -9.72 -1.69
N ILE A 155 -6.95 -10.36 -2.29
CA ILE A 155 -6.20 -9.82 -3.43
C ILE A 155 -7.14 -9.49 -4.58
N LEU A 156 -8.02 -10.42 -4.97
CA LEU A 156 -8.98 -10.19 -6.06
C LEU A 156 -9.98 -9.08 -5.72
N ALA A 157 -10.57 -9.11 -4.52
CA ALA A 157 -11.53 -8.09 -4.09
C ALA A 157 -10.94 -6.67 -4.09
N ALA A 158 -9.63 -6.55 -3.85
CA ALA A 158 -8.92 -5.29 -3.84
C ALA A 158 -8.50 -4.82 -5.24
N LEU A 159 -7.80 -5.67 -6.00
CA LEU A 159 -7.14 -5.26 -7.24
C LEU A 159 -8.09 -5.25 -8.45
N GLU A 160 -9.02 -6.20 -8.57
CA GLU A 160 -9.86 -6.29 -9.77
C GLU A 160 -10.70 -5.03 -10.01
N PRO A 161 -11.39 -4.46 -9.01
CA PRO A 161 -12.15 -3.23 -9.24
C PRO A 161 -11.27 -2.04 -9.58
N ALA A 162 -10.08 -1.94 -8.97
CA ALA A 162 -9.15 -0.84 -9.19
C ALA A 162 -8.54 -0.89 -10.62
N LEU A 163 -8.19 -2.08 -11.09
CA LEU A 163 -7.66 -2.30 -12.44
C LEU A 163 -8.74 -2.14 -13.51
N ALA A 164 -9.92 -2.74 -13.29
CA ALA A 164 -11.05 -2.64 -14.22
C ALA A 164 -11.51 -1.20 -14.42
N ALA A 165 -11.48 -0.39 -13.35
CA ALA A 165 -11.80 1.03 -13.42
C ALA A 165 -10.63 1.91 -13.92
N ARG A 166 -9.45 1.34 -14.18
CA ARG A 166 -8.22 2.08 -14.53
C ARG A 166 -7.84 3.15 -13.50
N ARG A 167 -8.11 2.87 -12.22
CA ARG A 167 -7.88 3.76 -11.07
C ARG A 167 -6.67 3.39 -10.23
N LEU A 168 -5.97 2.31 -10.57
CA LEU A 168 -4.68 1.99 -9.98
C LEU A 168 -3.54 2.63 -10.78
N HIS A 169 -2.89 3.60 -10.17
CA HIS A 169 -1.67 4.23 -10.64
C HIS A 169 -0.47 3.65 -9.87
N ALA A 170 0.69 3.52 -10.52
CA ALA A 170 1.92 3.11 -9.84
C ALA A 170 3.13 3.95 -10.25
N HIS A 171 3.96 4.28 -9.26
CA HIS A 171 5.20 4.98 -9.49
C HIS A 171 6.16 4.08 -10.29
N GLU A 172 7.00 4.66 -11.13
CA GLU A 172 7.83 3.88 -12.04
C GLU A 172 8.82 2.93 -11.34
N SER A 173 9.24 3.26 -10.11
CA SER A 173 10.11 2.41 -9.32
C SER A 173 9.47 1.08 -8.97
N VAL A 174 8.13 1.01 -8.88
CA VAL A 174 7.37 -0.23 -8.66
C VAL A 174 7.64 -1.24 -9.76
N PHE A 175 7.74 -0.77 -11.01
CA PHE A 175 8.00 -1.63 -12.17
C PHE A 175 9.44 -2.15 -12.25
N ARG A 176 10.33 -1.64 -11.39
CA ARG A 176 11.71 -2.15 -11.23
C ARG A 176 11.82 -3.22 -10.15
N THR A 177 10.70 -3.56 -9.50
CA THR A 177 10.61 -4.63 -8.51
C THR A 177 10.07 -5.93 -9.16
N PRO A 178 10.05 -7.07 -8.45
CA PRO A 178 9.40 -8.29 -8.93
C PRO A 178 7.87 -8.18 -9.16
N PHE A 179 7.22 -7.12 -8.67
CA PHE A 179 5.76 -7.00 -8.64
C PHE A 179 5.05 -7.19 -10.00
N PRO A 180 5.49 -6.63 -11.15
CA PRO A 180 4.80 -6.86 -12.42
C PRO A 180 4.84 -8.33 -12.86
N ALA A 181 5.96 -9.01 -12.61
CA ALA A 181 6.11 -10.43 -12.92
C ALA A 181 5.26 -11.28 -11.97
N GLU A 182 5.23 -10.95 -10.68
CA GLU A 182 4.34 -11.55 -9.68
C GLU A 182 2.88 -11.45 -10.12
N MET A 183 2.42 -10.24 -10.46
CA MET A 183 1.06 -9.96 -10.90
C MET A 183 0.66 -10.76 -12.15
N ALA A 184 1.53 -10.79 -13.18
CA ALA A 184 1.27 -11.50 -14.42
C ALA A 184 1.24 -13.04 -14.24
N ALA A 185 2.13 -13.56 -13.38
CA ALA A 185 2.26 -15.00 -13.14
C ALA A 185 1.25 -15.53 -12.11
N TRP A 186 0.73 -14.68 -11.23
CA TRP A 186 -0.11 -15.11 -10.12
C TRP A 186 -1.41 -15.75 -10.59
N ARG A 187 -1.79 -16.85 -9.94
CA ARG A 187 -3.04 -17.57 -10.18
C ARG A 187 -3.67 -17.89 -8.81
N PRO A 188 -4.93 -17.49 -8.55
CA PRO A 188 -5.56 -17.58 -7.23
C PRO A 188 -5.51 -18.97 -6.57
N ASP A 189 -5.63 -20.02 -7.37
CA ASP A 189 -5.71 -21.41 -6.90
C ASP A 189 -4.40 -22.18 -7.09
N ALA A 190 -3.35 -21.54 -7.59
CA ALA A 190 -2.07 -22.21 -7.84
C ALA A 190 -1.20 -22.21 -6.56
N PRO A 191 -0.73 -23.39 -6.10
CA PRO A 191 0.12 -23.46 -4.93
C PRO A 191 1.51 -22.88 -5.21
N GLY A 192 2.08 -22.19 -4.22
CA GLY A 192 3.46 -21.68 -4.27
C GLY A 192 3.69 -20.49 -5.20
N ALA A 193 2.65 -19.90 -5.76
CA ALA A 193 2.77 -18.63 -6.47
C ALA A 193 3.09 -17.51 -5.47
N ARG A 194 4.12 -16.71 -5.77
CA ARG A 194 4.42 -15.52 -4.96
C ARG A 194 3.28 -14.52 -5.05
N ASP A 195 2.92 -13.95 -3.91
CA ASP A 195 1.82 -13.00 -3.78
C ASP A 195 2.03 -11.98 -2.65
N ASP A 196 3.26 -11.85 -2.15
CA ASP A 196 3.59 -10.99 -1.01
C ASP A 196 3.35 -9.51 -1.33
N ALA A 197 3.74 -9.07 -2.53
CA ALA A 197 3.52 -7.68 -2.94
C ALA A 197 2.06 -7.42 -3.34
N LEU A 198 1.40 -8.41 -3.95
CA LEU A 198 -0.03 -8.38 -4.21
C LEU A 198 -0.83 -8.25 -2.92
N ASP A 199 -0.47 -9.00 -1.88
CA ASP A 199 -1.18 -8.99 -0.61
C ASP A 199 -0.94 -7.70 0.18
N ALA A 200 0.30 -7.22 0.22
CA ALA A 200 0.61 -5.92 0.82
C ALA A 200 -0.18 -4.79 0.14
N LEU A 201 -0.20 -4.74 -1.21
CA LEU A 201 -1.02 -3.77 -1.94
C LEU A 201 -2.51 -3.94 -1.65
N ALA A 202 -3.02 -5.18 -1.65
CA ALA A 202 -4.42 -5.46 -1.35
C ALA A 202 -4.81 -4.96 0.05
N GLY A 203 -3.94 -5.18 1.04
CA GLY A 203 -4.11 -4.67 2.40
C GLY A 203 -4.19 -3.14 2.46
N CYS A 204 -3.38 -2.44 1.67
CA CYS A 204 -3.48 -0.99 1.51
C CYS A 204 -4.83 -0.55 0.90
N LEU A 205 -5.25 -1.18 -0.20
CA LEU A 205 -6.47 -0.81 -0.92
C LEU A 205 -7.74 -1.09 -0.10
N LEU A 206 -7.83 -2.24 0.56
CA LEU A 206 -8.97 -2.62 1.41
C LEU A 206 -9.05 -1.78 2.68
N ALA A 207 -7.94 -1.18 3.09
CA ALA A 207 -7.88 -0.32 4.26
C ALA A 207 -8.25 1.14 3.98
N GLU A 208 -8.41 1.53 2.71
CA GLU A 208 -8.83 2.89 2.35
C GLU A 208 -10.27 3.13 2.84
N PRO A 209 -10.51 4.18 3.64
CA PRO A 209 -11.86 4.50 4.09
C PRO A 209 -12.77 4.91 2.95
N VAL A 210 -14.02 4.43 2.99
CA VAL A 210 -15.09 4.97 2.14
C VAL A 210 -15.39 6.40 2.56
N ARG A 211 -15.27 7.33 1.61
CA ARG A 211 -15.53 8.76 1.86
C ARG A 211 -16.99 9.09 1.62
N LEU A 212 -17.54 9.91 2.50
CA LEU A 212 -18.86 10.49 2.27
C LEU A 212 -18.77 11.40 1.03
N PRO A 213 -19.74 11.32 0.10
CA PRO A 213 -19.78 12.23 -1.03
C PRO A 213 -19.90 13.66 -0.52
N LEU A 214 -19.19 14.58 -1.16
CA LEU A 214 -19.37 16.00 -0.89
C LEU A 214 -20.71 16.42 -1.49
N VAL A 215 -21.79 16.27 -0.71
CA VAL A 215 -23.10 16.78 -1.10
C VAL A 215 -23.04 18.31 -0.99
N PRO A 216 -23.32 19.06 -2.07
CA PRO A 216 -23.41 20.51 -1.99
C PRO A 216 -24.38 20.90 -0.87
N ALA A 217 -24.01 21.90 -0.06
CA ALA A 217 -24.90 22.39 0.98
C ALA A 217 -26.25 22.73 0.35
N GLN A 218 -27.32 22.12 0.86
CA GLN A 218 -28.67 22.39 0.39
C GLN A 218 -28.91 23.91 0.54
N ALA A 219 -29.24 24.60 -0.55
CA ALA A 219 -29.50 26.02 -0.52
C ALA A 219 -30.58 26.28 0.55
N ARG A 220 -30.22 26.99 1.62
CA ARG A 220 -31.19 27.38 2.64
C ARG A 220 -32.27 28.20 1.94
N ALA A 221 -33.52 27.72 1.99
CA ALA A 221 -34.65 28.49 1.50
C ALA A 221 -34.62 29.87 2.18
N PRO A 222 -34.82 30.98 1.43
CA PRO A 222 -34.85 32.30 2.04
C PRO A 222 -35.95 32.33 3.09
N THR A 223 -35.55 32.49 4.36
CA THR A 223 -36.45 32.66 5.48
C THR A 223 -37.06 34.06 5.38
N TRP A 224 -38.26 34.15 4.80
CA TRP A 224 -39.05 35.38 4.81
C TRP A 224 -39.58 35.59 6.24
N HIS A 225 -38.81 36.27 7.08
CA HIS A 225 -39.37 36.85 8.30
C HIS A 225 -40.14 38.11 7.90
N ARG A 226 -41.47 38.05 7.98
CA ARG A 226 -42.31 39.26 8.00
C ARG A 226 -41.94 40.04 9.26
N ALA A 227 -41.38 41.23 9.08
CA ALA A 227 -41.35 42.24 10.13
C ALA A 227 -42.81 42.62 10.46
N GLY A 228 -43.20 42.39 11.71
CA GLY A 228 -44.41 42.94 12.32
C GLY A 228 -44.06 44.16 13.15
#